data_AF-A0A820RG97-F1
#
_entry.id   AF-A0A820RG97-F1
#
_cell.length_a   1.000
_cell.length_b   1.000
_cell.length_c   1.000
_cell.angle_alpha   90.00
_cell.angle_beta   90.00
_cell.angle_gamma   90.00
#
_symmetry.space_group_name_H-M   'P 1'
#
loop_
_entity.id
_entity.type
_entity.pdbx_description
1 polymer ?
#
loop_
_entity_poly.entity_id
_entity_poly.type
_entity_poly.pdbx_seq_one_letter_code
_entity_poly.pdbx_strand_id
1 'polypeptide(L)'
;KWKYEYYCRIYGLYMFPNFQGSLLSIDDPRIDPSNPSCLSNQIGNKTALKFDGVSLLSKSSVTILAGSLKSNRTYQFMVQMENIQNSSIQATGYVLVKVDDTHPQMIVIG
;
A
#
# COMPACT_ATOMS: atom_id res chain seq x y z
N LYS A 1 -2.80 16.00 14.70
CA LYS A 1 -2.82 14.50 14.64
C LYS A 1 -3.28 14.12 13.24
N TRP A 2 -2.69 13.11 12.62
CA TRP A 2 -2.98 12.74 11.24
C TRP A 2 -3.66 11.37 11.17
N LYS A 3 -4.59 11.23 10.23
CA LYS A 3 -5.19 9.98 9.79
C LYS A 3 -4.48 9.56 8.50
N TYR A 4 -4.16 8.27 8.39
CA TYR A 4 -3.40 7.72 7.27
C TYR A 4 -4.20 6.61 6.59
N GLU A 5 -4.28 6.68 5.26
CA GLU A 5 -4.88 5.66 4.42
C GLU A 5 -3.86 5.21 3.37
N TYR A 6 -3.67 3.89 3.25
CA TYR A 6 -2.66 3.30 2.39
C TYR A 6 -3.32 2.54 1.25
N TYR A 7 -2.79 2.73 0.06
CA TYR A 7 -3.28 2.09 -1.15
C TYR A 7 -2.14 1.47 -1.91
N CYS A 8 -2.45 0.44 -2.70
CA CYS A 8 -1.44 -0.18 -3.54
C CYS A 8 -2.01 -0.74 -4.84
N ARG A 9 -1.15 -0.75 -5.86
CA ARG A 9 -1.39 -1.41 -7.15
C ARG A 9 -0.08 -1.86 -7.79
N ILE A 10 -0.20 -2.78 -8.74
CA ILE A 10 0.91 -3.11 -9.64
C ILE A 10 1.05 -1.96 -10.65
N TYR A 11 2.26 -1.43 -10.77
CA TYR A 11 2.58 -0.34 -11.69
C TYR A 11 2.77 -0.91 -13.11
N GLY A 12 1.88 -0.53 -14.03
CA GLY A 12 1.98 -0.84 -15.46
C GLY A 12 2.82 0.18 -16.24
N LEU A 13 2.94 0.01 -17.56
CA LEU A 13 3.83 0.78 -18.46
C LEU A 13 3.48 2.29 -18.66
N TYR A 14 2.56 2.87 -17.88
CA TYR A 14 2.09 4.25 -18.13
C TYR A 14 2.53 5.23 -17.04
N MET A 15 3.01 6.40 -17.50
CA MET A 15 3.61 7.56 -16.80
C MET A 15 3.35 7.71 -15.29
N PHE A 16 4.39 8.08 -14.54
CA PHE A 16 4.32 8.39 -13.12
C PHE A 16 4.01 9.88 -12.87
N PRO A 17 3.21 10.24 -11.85
CA PRO A 17 2.31 9.37 -11.10
C PRO A 17 1.08 9.03 -11.96
N ASN A 18 0.75 7.74 -12.05
CA ASN A 18 -0.46 7.34 -12.75
C ASN A 18 -1.64 7.55 -11.77
N PHE A 19 -2.66 8.32 -12.17
CA PHE A 19 -3.86 8.57 -11.36
C PHE A 19 -5.07 7.73 -11.80
N GLN A 20 -4.89 6.87 -12.81
CA GLN A 20 -5.95 6.06 -13.41
C GLN A 20 -5.96 4.63 -12.86
N GLY A 21 -7.15 4.06 -12.68
CA GLY A 21 -7.37 2.72 -12.13
C GLY A 21 -7.78 2.74 -10.66
N SER A 22 -8.36 1.64 -10.20
CA SER A 22 -8.89 1.53 -8.84
C SER A 22 -7.75 1.38 -7.83
N LEU A 23 -7.68 2.30 -6.88
CA LEU A 23 -6.80 2.21 -5.72
C LEU A 23 -7.53 1.44 -4.63
N LEU A 24 -7.10 0.21 -4.35
CA LEU A 24 -7.61 -0.54 -3.21
C LEU A 24 -6.88 -0.14 -1.95
N SER A 25 -7.64 -0.09 -0.84
CA SER A 25 -7.02 -0.03 0.48
C SER A 25 -6.07 -1.22 0.61
N ILE A 26 -4.89 -0.99 1.17
CA ILE A 26 -3.87 -2.02 1.30
C ILE A 26 -4.37 -3.20 2.16
N ASP A 27 -5.34 -2.97 3.04
CA ASP A 27 -6.01 -3.96 3.89
C ASP A 27 -7.38 -4.44 3.38
N ASP A 28 -7.75 -4.14 2.12
CA ASP A 28 -9.02 -4.60 1.53
C ASP A 28 -9.07 -6.14 1.50
N PRO A 29 -10.06 -6.78 2.16
CA PRO A 29 -10.15 -8.23 2.25
C PRO A 29 -10.76 -8.88 1.01
N ARG A 30 -11.29 -8.09 0.06
CA ARG A 30 -12.00 -8.61 -1.10
C ARG A 30 -11.01 -9.24 -2.08
N ILE A 31 -11.27 -10.50 -2.41
CA ILE A 31 -10.64 -11.17 -3.55
C ILE A 31 -11.42 -10.72 -4.79
N ASP A 32 -11.15 -9.51 -5.26
CA ASP A 32 -11.72 -9.00 -6.50
C ASP A 32 -10.77 -9.35 -7.67
N PRO A 33 -11.11 -10.32 -8.53
CA PRO A 33 -10.26 -10.68 -9.67
C PRO A 33 -10.20 -9.57 -10.73
N SER A 34 -11.18 -8.66 -10.77
CA SER A 34 -11.19 -7.50 -11.69
C SER A 34 -10.32 -6.35 -11.17
N ASN A 35 -10.02 -6.37 -9.87
CA ASN A 35 -9.19 -5.38 -9.20
C ASN A 35 -8.41 -6.07 -8.05
N PRO A 36 -7.42 -6.92 -8.34
CA PRO A 36 -6.75 -7.69 -7.31
C PRO A 36 -5.89 -6.77 -6.44
N SER A 37 -5.92 -6.97 -5.11
CA SER A 37 -4.96 -6.34 -4.21
C SER A 37 -3.55 -6.59 -4.74
N CYS A 38 -2.70 -5.55 -4.75
CA CYS A 38 -1.33 -5.68 -5.20
C CYS A 38 -0.52 -6.66 -4.31
N LEU A 39 -0.99 -6.89 -3.08
CA LEU A 39 -0.40 -7.79 -2.11
C LEU A 39 -1.05 -9.15 -2.27
N SER A 40 -0.25 -10.10 -2.74
CA SER A 40 -0.70 -11.47 -2.98
C SER A 40 -0.75 -12.21 -1.65
N ASN A 41 -1.92 -12.32 -1.02
CA ASN A 41 -2.15 -13.43 -0.10
C ASN A 41 -3.28 -14.32 -0.62
N GLN A 42 -2.90 -15.40 -1.32
CA GLN A 42 -3.84 -16.41 -1.85
C GLN A 42 -4.62 -17.15 -0.74
N ILE A 43 -4.29 -16.93 0.54
CA ILE A 43 -4.82 -17.72 1.67
C ILE A 43 -5.68 -16.87 2.63
N GLY A 44 -5.97 -15.60 2.32
CA GLY A 44 -6.82 -14.76 3.19
C GLY A 44 -6.22 -14.45 4.57
N ASN A 45 -4.97 -14.83 4.83
CA ASN A 45 -4.27 -14.53 6.06
C ASN A 45 -3.72 -13.09 6.02
N LYS A 46 -4.13 -12.24 6.97
CA LYS A 46 -3.69 -10.84 7.05
C LYS A 46 -2.21 -10.66 7.44
N THR A 47 -1.39 -11.71 7.39
CA THR A 47 0.01 -11.69 7.86
C THR A 47 0.96 -10.89 6.96
N ALA A 48 0.60 -10.61 5.70
CA ALA A 48 1.45 -9.86 4.77
C ALA A 48 1.69 -8.39 5.19
N LEU A 49 0.89 -7.86 6.12
CA LEU A 49 0.88 -6.46 6.52
C LEU A 49 0.89 -6.31 8.04
N LYS A 50 1.66 -5.35 8.53
CA LYS A 50 1.58 -4.86 9.90
C LYS A 50 1.44 -3.34 9.88
N PHE A 51 0.58 -2.80 10.72
CA PHE A 51 0.48 -1.35 10.93
C PHE A 51 1.14 -1.01 12.24
N ASP A 52 1.91 0.07 12.27
CA ASP A 52 2.41 0.64 13.52
C ASP A 52 1.52 1.81 13.97
N GLY A 53 1.28 1.93 15.27
CA GLY A 53 0.44 2.98 15.86
C GLY A 53 -0.39 2.52 17.08
N VAL A 54 -0.58 3.43 18.03
CA VAL A 54 -1.28 3.17 19.31
C VAL A 54 -2.82 3.16 19.15
N SER A 55 -3.35 3.59 17.99
CA SER A 55 -4.79 3.73 17.74
C SER A 55 -5.12 3.41 16.28
N LEU A 56 -6.33 2.89 16.02
CA LEU A 56 -6.86 2.63 14.67
C LEU A 56 -6.72 3.83 13.71
N LEU A 57 -6.75 5.06 14.25
CA LEU A 57 -6.64 6.31 13.49
C LEU A 57 -5.20 6.79 13.31
N SER A 58 -4.22 6.11 13.89
CA SER A 58 -2.82 6.55 13.97
C SER A 58 -1.88 5.50 13.37
N LYS A 59 -2.36 4.75 12.37
CA LYS A 59 -1.55 3.84 11.55
C LYS A 59 -0.52 4.67 10.79
N SER A 60 0.52 5.19 11.44
CA SER A 60 1.46 6.12 10.82
C SER A 60 2.46 5.42 9.93
N SER A 61 2.55 4.10 10.01
CA SER A 61 3.32 3.32 9.04
C SER A 61 2.64 1.99 8.71
N VAL A 62 2.98 1.48 7.53
CA VAL A 62 2.67 0.12 7.10
C VAL A 62 3.97 -0.62 6.79
N THR A 63 4.07 -1.83 7.33
CA THR A 63 5.15 -2.78 7.04
C THR A 63 4.60 -3.88 6.14
N ILE A 64 5.24 -4.06 5.00
CA ILE A 64 4.96 -5.13 4.05
C ILE A 64 6.01 -6.22 4.27
N LEU A 65 5.54 -7.43 4.62
CA LEU A 65 6.46 -8.54 4.89
C LEU A 65 7.12 -9.05 3.61
N ALA A 66 8.33 -9.58 3.78
CA ALA A 66 9.05 -10.30 2.74
C ALA A 66 8.16 -11.38 2.10
N GLY A 67 8.23 -11.52 0.78
CA GLY A 67 7.47 -12.49 0.00
C GLY A 67 6.02 -12.08 -0.31
N SER A 68 5.54 -10.96 0.23
CA SER A 68 4.19 -10.44 -0.09
C SER A 68 4.11 -9.82 -1.50
N LEU A 69 5.26 -9.39 -2.02
CA LEU A 69 5.42 -8.86 -3.37
C LEU A 69 6.00 -9.93 -4.29
N LYS A 70 5.46 -10.03 -5.50
CA LYS A 70 5.97 -10.90 -6.55
C LYS A 70 7.18 -10.24 -7.20
N SER A 71 8.13 -11.08 -7.58
CA SER A 71 9.31 -10.62 -8.32
C SER A 71 8.96 -10.17 -9.74
N ASN A 72 9.92 -9.47 -10.35
CA ASN A 72 9.86 -8.88 -11.68
C ASN A 72 8.62 -7.98 -11.87
N ARG A 73 8.29 -7.20 -10.83
CA ARG A 73 7.17 -6.26 -10.84
C ARG A 73 7.57 -4.94 -10.18
N THR A 74 6.97 -3.87 -10.68
CA THR A 74 6.99 -2.57 -10.00
C THR A 74 5.66 -2.37 -9.31
N TYR A 75 5.70 -1.88 -8.08
CA TYR A 75 4.56 -1.57 -7.25
C TYR A 75 4.51 -0.08 -7.00
N GLN A 76 3.30 0.48 -7.04
CA GLN A 76 3.05 1.84 -6.59
C GLN A 76 2.22 1.79 -5.32
N PHE A 77 2.78 2.35 -4.26
CA PHE A 77 2.09 2.61 -3.01
C PHE A 77 1.72 4.08 -2.94
N MET A 78 0.52 4.36 -2.45
CA MET A 78 0.06 5.72 -2.16
C MET A 78 -0.31 5.80 -0.69
N VAL A 79 0.10 6.87 -0.03
CA VAL A 79 -0.32 7.20 1.32
C VAL A 79 -1.07 8.52 1.29
N GLN A 80 -2.31 8.52 1.76
CA GLN A 80 -3.10 9.73 1.97
C GLN A 80 -3.07 10.08 3.45
N MET A 81 -2.74 11.33 3.74
CA MET A 81 -2.63 11.89 5.07
C MET A 81 -3.65 13.00 5.22
N GLU A 82 -4.49 12.92 6.24
CA GLU A 82 -5.53 13.90 6.53
C GLU A 82 -5.36 14.40 7.98
N ASN A 83 -5.38 15.72 8.18
CA ASN A 83 -5.31 16.26 9.53
C ASN A 83 -6.65 16.04 10.25
N ILE A 84 -6.62 15.33 11.38
CA ILE A 84 -7.82 14.96 12.15
C ILE A 84 -8.55 16.19 12.71
N GLN A 85 -7.84 17.30 12.95
CA GLN A 85 -8.43 18.55 13.44
C GLN A 85 -8.97 19.42 12.30
N ASN A 86 -8.49 19.22 11.07
CA ASN A 86 -8.90 19.99 9.91
C ASN A 86 -8.76 19.16 8.63
N SER A 87 -9.87 18.56 8.18
CA SER A 87 -9.93 17.67 7.01
C SER A 87 -9.58 18.36 5.69
N SER A 88 -9.55 19.70 5.64
CA SER A 88 -9.10 20.44 4.46
C SER A 88 -7.58 20.43 4.30
N ILE A 89 -6.83 20.06 5.34
CA ILE A 89 -5.37 19.92 5.27
C ILE A 89 -5.07 18.45 4.97
N GLN A 90 -4.66 18.20 3.73
CA GLN A 90 -4.35 16.87 3.22
C GLN A 90 -3.00 16.85 2.51
N ALA A 91 -2.35 15.68 2.52
CA ALA A 91 -1.14 15.43 1.76
C ALA A 91 -1.18 14.01 1.18
N THR A 92 -0.56 13.83 0.01
CA THR A 92 -0.46 12.52 -0.65
C THR A 92 1.00 12.21 -0.94
N GLY A 93 1.46 11.05 -0.50
CA GLY A 93 2.78 10.50 -0.79
C GLY A 93 2.70 9.31 -1.74
N TYR A 94 3.73 9.13 -2.56
CA TYR A 94 3.87 7.99 -3.46
C TYR A 94 5.22 7.31 -3.27
N VAL A 95 5.22 5.98 -3.25
CA VAL A 95 6.43 5.16 -3.23
C VAL A 95 6.37 4.16 -4.37
N LEU A 96 7.43 4.13 -5.19
CA LEU A 96 7.63 3.11 -6.21
C LEU A 96 8.62 2.07 -5.71
N VAL A 97 8.24 0.80 -5.78
CA VAL A 97 9.10 -0.33 -5.40
C VAL A 97 9.24 -1.25 -6.59
N LYS A 98 10.45 -1.39 -7.11
CA LYS A 98 10.78 -2.37 -8.14
C LYS A 98 11.38 -3.61 -7.47
N VAL A 99 10.81 -4.78 -7.75
CA VAL A 99 11.29 -6.06 -7.23
C VAL A 99 11.96 -6.81 -8.38
N ASP A 100 13.29 -6.82 -8.43
CA ASP A 100 14.09 -7.32 -9.57
C ASP A 100 14.56 -8.78 -9.48
N ASP A 101 14.17 -9.48 -8.40
CA ASP A 101 14.54 -10.86 -8.04
C ASP A 101 15.91 -11.07 -7.37
N THR A 102 15.84 -11.78 -6.23
CA THR A 102 16.86 -12.63 -5.57
C THR A 102 16.50 -12.81 -4.08
N HIS A 103 16.03 -11.77 -3.38
CA HIS A 103 15.54 -11.88 -1.99
C HIS A 103 14.47 -10.81 -1.71
N PRO A 104 13.19 -11.18 -1.52
CA PRO A 104 12.16 -10.23 -1.14
C PRO A 104 12.51 -9.54 0.19
N GLN A 105 12.66 -8.22 0.20
CA GLN A 105 12.94 -7.45 1.41
C GLN A 105 11.65 -6.98 2.09
N MET A 106 11.75 -6.74 3.40
CA MET A 106 10.70 -6.04 4.14
C MET A 106 10.70 -4.56 3.73
N ILE A 107 9.53 -4.00 3.52
CA ILE A 107 9.35 -2.59 3.15
C ILE A 107 8.53 -1.91 4.24
N VAL A 108 9.00 -0.76 4.72
CA VAL A 108 8.27 0.09 5.66
C VAL A 108 7.98 1.42 4.99
N ILE A 109 6.72 1.85 5.04
CA ILE A 109 6.24 3.11 4.48
C ILE A 109 5.57 3.89 5.61
N GLY A 110 6.03 5.10 5.91
CA GLY A 110 5.50 5.97 6.96
C GLY A 110 5.73 7.44 6.69
#